data_AF-A0A3D0H4W0-F1
#
_entry.id   AF-A0A3D0H4W0-F1
#
_cell.length_a   1.000
_cell.length_b   1.000
_cell.length_c   1.000
_cell.angle_alpha   90.00
_cell.angle_beta   90.00
_cell.angle_gamma   90.00
#
_symmetry.space_group_name_H-M   'P 1'
#
loop_
_entity.id
_entity.type
_entity.pdbx_description
1 polymer ?
#
loop_
_entity_poly.entity_id
_entity_poly.type
_entity_poly.pdbx_seq_one_letter_code
_entity_poly.pdbx_strand_id
1 'polypeptide(L)'
;NISAYHRGTMGYQTPNIDRIAREGALFTDYYGQQSCTAGRAAFITGQTPFRTGLTKVGMPGADIGIRPEDATIAELLKPLGYMTGQFG
;
A
#
# COMPACT_ATOMS: atom_id res chain seq x y z
N ASN A 1 -12.68 11.73 1.95
CA ASN A 1 -11.61 12.69 1.56
C ASN A 1 -10.84 13.05 2.82
N ILE A 2 -9.55 13.36 2.73
CA ILE A 2 -8.69 13.63 3.91
C ILE A 2 -8.44 15.14 4.04
N SER A 3 -8.54 15.71 5.25
CA SER A 3 -8.52 17.17 5.42
C SER A 3 -7.19 17.84 5.15
N ALA A 4 -6.07 17.11 5.25
CA ALA A 4 -4.77 17.56 4.75
C ALA A 4 -4.77 17.99 3.27
N TYR A 5 -5.59 17.35 2.42
CA TYR A 5 -5.62 17.62 0.98
C TYR A 5 -6.60 18.71 0.57
N HIS A 6 -7.70 18.88 1.31
CA HIS A 6 -8.69 19.91 1.00
C HIS A 6 -8.58 21.16 1.90
N ARG A 7 -7.62 21.22 2.82
CA ARG A 7 -7.28 22.41 3.63
C ARG A 7 -8.49 23.14 4.24
N GLY A 8 -9.43 22.38 4.80
CA GLY A 8 -10.64 22.93 5.44
C GLY A 8 -11.78 23.34 4.50
N THR A 9 -11.66 23.14 3.19
CA THR A 9 -12.76 23.40 2.24
C THR A 9 -13.95 22.45 2.44
N MET A 10 -13.70 21.22 2.90
CA MET A 10 -14.76 20.32 3.35
C MET A 10 -14.93 20.47 4.87
N GLY A 11 -16.18 20.50 5.35
CA GLY A 11 -16.51 20.77 6.75
C GLY A 11 -16.14 19.69 7.78
N TYR A 12 -15.35 18.68 7.41
CA TYR A 12 -14.87 17.64 8.32
C TYR A 12 -13.34 17.67 8.45
N GLN A 13 -12.83 17.15 9.56
CA GLN A 13 -11.41 17.11 9.88
C GLN A 13 -10.93 15.69 10.21
N THR A 14 -9.69 15.39 9.85
CA THR A 14 -8.97 14.14 10.12
C THR A 14 -7.72 14.42 10.95
N PRO A 15 -7.85 14.87 12.22
CA PRO A 15 -6.76 15.49 12.98
C PRO A 15 -5.52 14.59 13.14
N ASN A 16 -5.71 13.27 13.29
CA ASN A 16 -4.62 12.30 13.40
C ASN A 16 -3.83 12.14 12.09
N ILE A 17 -4.50 12.17 10.94
CA ILE A 17 -3.85 12.06 9.62
C ILE A 17 -3.20 13.39 9.25
N ASP A 18 -3.86 14.51 9.56
CA ASP A 18 -3.33 15.85 9.32
C ASP A 18 -2.05 16.11 10.12
N ARG A 19 -1.95 15.54 11.32
CA ARG A 19 -0.72 15.60 12.12
C ARG A 19 0.47 14.94 11.39
N ILE A 20 0.27 13.75 10.81
CA ILE A 20 1.30 13.05 10.03
C ILE A 20 1.74 13.90 8.84
N ALA A 21 0.80 14.54 8.14
CA ALA A 21 1.09 15.43 7.02
C ALA A 21 1.90 16.69 7.43
N ARG A 22 1.63 17.25 8.61
CA ARG A 22 2.35 18.43 9.14
C ARG A 22 3.76 18.10 9.65
N GLU A 23 3.93 16.94 10.27
CA GLU A 23 5.21 16.52 10.86
C GLU A 23 6.13 15.82 9.86
N GLY A 24 5.58 15.33 8.74
CA GLY A 24 6.31 14.61 7.70
C GLY A 24 6.22 15.28 6.34
N ALA A 25 5.89 14.49 5.33
CA ALA A 25 5.73 14.94 3.96
C ALA A 25 4.32 14.61 3.45
N LEU A 26 3.80 15.49 2.59
CA LEU A 26 2.53 15.30 1.89
C LEU A 26 2.81 15.16 0.38
N PHE A 27 2.59 13.97 -0.17
CA PHE A 27 2.68 13.75 -1.61
C PHE A 27 1.44 14.34 -2.29
N THR A 28 1.62 15.31 -3.18
CA THR A 28 0.51 15.87 -3.98
C THR A 28 0.03 14.91 -5.06
N ASP A 29 0.92 14.02 -5.49
CA ASP A 29 0.72 13.08 -6.58
C ASP A 29 1.12 11.67 -6.10
N TYR A 30 0.12 10.78 -5.99
CA TYR A 30 0.31 9.39 -5.60
C TYR A 30 -0.65 8.52 -6.44
N TYR A 31 -0.09 7.59 -7.22
CA TYR A 31 -0.84 6.75 -8.14
C TYR A 31 -0.88 5.30 -7.64
N GLY A 32 -2.09 4.78 -7.44
CA GLY A 32 -2.34 3.39 -7.08
C GLY A 32 -2.90 2.56 -8.23
N GLN A 33 -2.82 1.24 -8.09
CA GLN A 33 -3.49 0.31 -9.01
C GLN A 33 -4.99 0.24 -8.73
N GLN A 34 -5.80 -0.01 -9.75
CA GLN A 34 -7.26 0.05 -9.69
C GLN A 34 -7.94 -1.16 -9.02
N SER A 35 -7.20 -2.08 -8.42
CA SER A 35 -7.71 -3.30 -7.77
C SER A 35 -7.05 -3.51 -6.41
N CYS A 36 -7.78 -4.09 -5.44
CA CYS A 36 -7.23 -4.42 -4.12
C CYS A 36 -6.06 -5.40 -4.21
N THR A 37 -6.19 -6.46 -5.01
CA THR A 37 -5.12 -7.44 -5.24
C THR A 37 -3.94 -6.80 -5.95
N ALA A 38 -4.19 -6.05 -7.03
CA ALA A 38 -3.11 -5.41 -7.79
C ALA A 38 -2.38 -4.33 -6.99
N GLY A 39 -3.12 -3.50 -6.25
CA GLY A 39 -2.55 -2.42 -5.43
C GLY A 39 -1.73 -2.95 -4.27
N ARG A 40 -2.23 -3.98 -3.57
CA ARG A 40 -1.49 -4.61 -2.48
C ARG A 40 -0.28 -5.37 -2.98
N ALA A 41 -0.40 -6.13 -4.08
CA ALA A 41 0.73 -6.83 -4.68
C ALA A 41 1.83 -5.86 -5.10
N ALA A 42 1.46 -4.76 -5.77
CA ALA A 42 2.43 -3.74 -6.18
C ALA A 42 3.12 -3.06 -4.98
N PHE A 43 2.35 -2.72 -3.94
CA PHE A 43 2.89 -2.11 -2.74
C PHE A 43 3.85 -3.04 -1.98
N ILE A 44 3.48 -4.32 -1.82
CA ILE A 44 4.24 -5.28 -1.02
C ILE A 44 5.53 -5.72 -1.73
N THR A 45 5.48 -5.90 -3.06
CA THR A 45 6.62 -6.42 -3.84
C THR A 45 7.45 -5.33 -4.52
N GLY A 46 6.94 -4.10 -4.60
CA GLY A 46 7.54 -3.02 -5.37
C GLY A 46 7.49 -3.25 -6.89
N GLN A 47 6.70 -4.22 -7.37
CA GLN A 47 6.62 -4.60 -8.78
C GLN A 47 5.33 -4.12 -9.44
N THR A 48 5.37 -3.91 -10.76
CA THR A 48 4.13 -3.78 -11.53
C THR A 48 3.32 -5.09 -11.45
N PRO A 49 1.99 -5.04 -11.25
CA PRO A 49 1.15 -6.24 -11.18
C PRO A 49 1.25 -7.14 -12.42
N PHE A 50 1.69 -6.60 -13.55
CA PHE A 50 1.95 -7.38 -14.75
C PHE A 50 3.08 -8.41 -14.55
N ARG A 51 4.10 -8.11 -13.74
CA ARG A 51 5.21 -9.06 -13.47
C ARG A 51 4.80 -10.18 -12.53
N THR A 52 3.89 -9.91 -11.60
CA THR A 52 3.40 -10.91 -10.63
C THR A 52 2.16 -11.66 -11.12
N GLY A 53 1.51 -11.18 -12.19
CA GLY A 53 0.23 -11.71 -12.70
C GLY A 53 -0.99 -11.29 -11.87
N LEU A 54 -0.80 -10.59 -10.75
CA LEU A 54 -1.84 -10.22 -9.79
C LEU A 54 -2.63 -8.96 -10.21
N THR A 55 -3.17 -8.97 -11.43
CA THR A 55 -3.83 -7.80 -12.05
C THR A 55 -5.32 -7.68 -11.74
N LYS A 56 -5.97 -8.77 -11.32
CA LYS A 56 -7.40 -8.85 -11.02
C LYS A 56 -7.63 -9.23 -9.57
N VAL A 57 -8.86 -9.04 -9.09
CA VAL A 57 -9.25 -9.45 -7.73
C VAL A 57 -9.08 -10.96 -7.61
N GLY A 58 -8.23 -11.38 -6.68
CA GLY A 58 -8.06 -12.79 -6.32
C GLY A 58 -9.28 -13.28 -5.56
N MET A 59 -9.77 -14.46 -5.93
CA MET A 59 -10.83 -15.15 -5.20
C MET A 59 -10.21 -16.11 -4.18
N PRO A 60 -10.89 -16.38 -3.06
CA PRO A 60 -10.46 -17.45 -2.15
C PRO A 60 -10.28 -18.77 -2.89
N GLY A 61 -9.12 -19.42 -2.71
CA GLY A 61 -8.78 -20.67 -3.38
C GLY A 61 -8.29 -20.53 -4.83
N ALA A 62 -8.02 -19.32 -5.31
CA ALA A 62 -7.37 -19.13 -6.61
C ALA A 62 -5.95 -19.71 -6.63
N ASP A 63 -5.57 -20.34 -7.74
CA ASP A 63 -4.23 -20.92 -7.93
C ASP A 63 -3.11 -19.86 -8.03
N ILE A 64 -3.47 -18.61 -8.31
CA ILE A 64 -2.56 -17.48 -8.48
C ILE A 64 -2.44 -16.68 -7.19
N GLY A 65 -1.21 -16.43 -6.75
CA GLY A 65 -0.84 -15.64 -5.58
C GLY A 65 0.55 -15.00 -5.72
N ILE A 66 1.03 -14.37 -4.65
CA ILE A 66 2.44 -13.95 -4.57
C ILE A 66 3.30 -15.22 -4.63
N ARG A 67 4.28 -15.25 -5.54
CA ARG A 67 5.10 -16.43 -5.77
C ARG A 67 6.33 -16.41 -4.85
N PRO A 68 6.95 -17.56 -4.53
CA PRO A 68 8.12 -17.60 -3.65
C PRO A 68 9.33 -16.78 -4.15
N GLU A 69 9.39 -16.49 -5.45
CA GLU A 69 10.45 -15.66 -6.05
C GLU A 69 10.15 -14.15 -6.01
N ASP A 70 8.91 -13.76 -5.72
CA ASP A 70 8.51 -12.36 -5.60
C ASP A 70 8.80 -11.83 -4.19
N ALA A 71 10.03 -11.38 -3.95
CA ALA A 71 10.45 -10.85 -2.65
C ALA A 71 9.53 -9.71 -2.16
N THR A 72 9.06 -9.85 -0.93
CA THR A 72 8.24 -8.83 -0.25
C THR A 72 9.09 -7.84 0.53
N ILE A 73 8.58 -6.64 0.78
CA ILE A 73 9.24 -5.67 1.67
C ILE A 73 9.53 -6.24 3.07
N ALA A 74 8.67 -7.14 3.56
CA ALA A 74 8.90 -7.83 4.83
C ALA A 74 10.11 -8.77 4.76
N GLU A 75 10.21 -9.59 3.71
CA GLU A 75 11.35 -10.50 3.51
C GLU A 75 12.67 -9.75 3.28
N LEU A 76 12.62 -8.58 2.65
CA LEU A 76 13.80 -7.74 2.45
C LEU A 76 14.28 -7.08 3.76
N LEU A 77 13.35 -6.66 4.63
CA LEU A 77 13.70 -5.97 5.88
C LEU A 77 14.06 -6.94 7.02
N LYS A 78 13.49 -8.15 7.05
CA LYS A 78 13.73 -9.14 8.10
C LYS A 78 15.21 -9.50 8.32
N PRO A 79 16.04 -9.78 7.30
CA PRO A 79 17.47 -10.05 7.49
C PRO A 79 18.27 -8.83 7.97
N LEU A 80 17.71 -7.62 7.86
CA LEU A 80 18.32 -6.37 8.38
C LEU A 80 17.99 -6.13 9.87
N GLY A 81 17.37 -7.10 10.55
CA GLY A 81 17.04 -7.01 11.98
C GLY A 81 15.68 -6.37 12.29
N TYR A 82 14.85 -6.10 11.27
CA TYR A 82 13.51 -5.57 11.49
C TYR A 82 12.53 -6.67 11.91
N MET A 83 11.71 -6.37 12.92
CA MET A 83 10.55 -7.18 13.27
C MET A 83 9.38 -6.82 12.36
N THR A 84 8.84 -7.81 11.65
CA THR A 84 7.77 -7.63 10.66
C THR A 84 6.45 -8.21 11.17
N GLY A 85 5.34 -7.47 11.07
CA GLY A 85 4.00 -7.94 11.41
C GLY A 85 2.93 -7.41 10.44
N GLN A 86 1.93 -8.23 10.13
CA GLN A 86 0.75 -7.84 9.35
C GLN A 86 -0.48 -7.88 10.25
N PHE A 87 -1.24 -6.78 10.24
CA PHE A 87 -2.46 -6.61 11.02
C PHE A 87 -3.56 -6.11 10.09
N GLY A 88 -4.68 -6.83 10.06
CA GLY A 88 -5.86 -6.51 9.26
C GLY A 88 -6.46 -7.72 8.58
#